data_AF-A0A9C9G5R9-F1
#
_entry.id   AF-A0A9C9G5R9-F1
#
_cell.length_a   1.000
_cell.length_b   1.000
_cell.length_c   1.000
_cell.angle_alpha   90.00
_cell.angle_beta   90.00
_cell.angle_gamma   90.00
#
_symmetry.space_group_name_H-M   'P 1'
#
loop_
_entity.id
_entity.type
_entity.pdbx_description
1 polymer ?
#
loop_
_entity_poly.entity_id
_entity_poly.type
_entity_poly.pdbx_seq_one_letter_code
_entity_poly.pdbx_strand_id
1 'polypeptide(L)'
;MAIYAIGDVQGCQSSLLELLERINFIPEQDVLWFAGDLVNRGPDSLDTLRFVKGLGKSAFTVLGNHDLHLLAVAGGYATAHSEDTLSGILQAPDRDELLDWLRMQPLIHHDPASGYTMIHAGLPPQWDLRTAITRCREVEDILRSSHYTDYLANMYGKYPDQWDDKLEGWDRLRYITNCLTRLRYCDENG
;
A
#
# COMPACT_ATOMS: atom_id res chain seq x y z
N MET A 1 5.17 7.16 24.05
CA MET A 1 5.00 6.50 22.75
C MET A 1 4.36 7.49 21.81
N ALA A 2 5.15 8.04 20.89
CA ALA A 2 4.63 8.87 19.81
C ALA A 2 4.27 7.99 18.60
N ILE A 3 3.30 8.43 17.81
CA ILE A 3 2.98 7.86 16.50
C ILE A 3 3.29 8.93 15.46
N TYR A 4 4.19 8.62 14.52
CA TYR A 4 4.54 9.51 13.42
C TYR A 4 3.93 8.98 12.12
N ALA A 5 2.98 9.71 11.55
CA ALA A 5 2.43 9.41 10.23
C ALA A 5 3.32 10.06 9.14
N ILE A 6 3.87 9.23 8.26
CA ILE A 6 4.74 9.61 7.15
C ILE A 6 3.99 9.32 5.85
N GLY A 7 3.96 10.30 4.95
CA GLY A 7 3.36 10.16 3.63
C GLY A 7 4.21 9.27 2.70
N ASP A 8 3.92 9.37 1.41
CA ASP A 8 4.61 8.67 0.33
C ASP A 8 6.13 8.82 0.43
N VAL A 9 6.84 7.69 0.58
CA VAL A 9 8.31 7.68 0.66
C VAL A 9 8.92 7.60 -0.73
N GLN A 10 8.32 6.79 -1.62
CA GLN A 10 8.68 6.66 -3.02
C GLN A 10 10.19 6.50 -3.23
N GLY A 11 10.82 5.55 -2.53
CA GLY A 11 12.25 5.29 -2.66
C GLY A 11 13.18 6.42 -2.22
N CYS A 12 12.69 7.47 -1.54
CA CYS A 12 13.49 8.58 -1.05
C CYS A 12 14.13 8.27 0.31
N GLN A 13 14.96 7.22 0.36
CA GLN A 13 15.49 6.69 1.61
C GLN A 13 16.29 7.73 2.40
N SER A 14 17.16 8.50 1.75
CA SER A 14 17.97 9.51 2.43
C SER A 14 17.10 10.55 3.14
N SER A 15 16.07 11.07 2.45
CA SER A 15 15.12 12.02 3.03
C SER A 15 14.33 11.44 4.20
N LEU A 16 13.96 10.15 4.11
CA LEU A 16 13.32 9.45 5.22
C LEU A 16 14.26 9.38 6.43
N LEU A 17 15.50 8.95 6.25
CA LEU A 17 16.47 8.85 7.35
C LEU A 17 16.75 10.22 7.99
N GLU A 18 16.90 11.28 7.19
CA GLU A 18 17.03 12.66 7.71
C GLU A 18 15.80 13.10 8.52
N LEU A 19 14.59 12.75 8.06
CA LEU A 19 13.37 13.05 8.81
C LEU A 19 13.37 12.32 10.17
N LEU A 20 13.72 11.03 10.19
CA LEU A 20 13.77 10.23 11.40
C LEU A 20 14.80 10.74 12.41
N GLU A 21 15.95 11.23 11.94
CA GLU A 21 16.94 11.91 12.78
C GLU A 21 16.36 13.20 13.38
N ARG A 22 15.71 14.03 12.56
CA ARG A 22 15.14 15.32 13.02
C ARG A 22 14.06 15.17 14.08
N ILE A 23 13.24 14.12 13.98
CA ILE A 23 12.19 13.83 14.98
C ILE A 23 12.73 13.01 16.16
N ASN A 24 14.02 12.65 16.16
CA ASN A 24 14.66 11.77 17.15
C ASN A 24 13.87 10.47 17.34
N PHE A 25 13.50 9.80 16.25
CA PHE A 25 12.73 8.56 16.31
C PHE A 25 13.51 7.45 17.04
N ILE A 26 12.87 6.83 18.04
CA ILE A 26 13.44 5.70 18.79
C ILE A 26 12.53 4.48 18.61
N PRO A 27 12.94 3.44 17.86
CA PRO A 27 12.11 2.27 17.56
C PRO A 27 11.53 1.56 18.79
N GLU A 28 12.24 1.57 19.92
CA GLU A 28 11.80 0.93 21.16
C GLU A 28 10.71 1.72 21.90
N GLN A 29 10.50 2.99 21.54
CA GLN A 29 9.61 3.92 22.24
C GLN A 29 8.49 4.48 21.35
N ASP A 30 8.74 4.56 20.04
CA ASP A 30 7.89 5.23 19.05
C ASP A 30 7.47 4.27 17.94
N VAL A 31 6.44 4.68 17.21
CA VAL A 31 5.89 3.92 16.09
C VAL A 31 5.78 4.81 14.85
N LEU A 32 6.20 4.29 13.69
CA LEU A 32 5.97 4.92 12.40
C LEU A 32 4.74 4.34 11.72
N TRP A 33 3.93 5.20 11.12
CA TRP A 33 2.86 4.80 10.20
C TRP A 33 3.19 5.34 8.82
N PHE A 34 3.33 4.46 7.83
CA PHE A 34 3.58 4.83 6.44
C PHE A 34 2.30 4.77 5.62
N ALA A 35 2.01 5.83 4.88
CA ALA A 35 0.83 5.94 4.03
C ALA A 35 0.89 5.07 2.75
N GLY A 36 1.85 4.14 2.65
CA GLY A 36 2.11 3.36 1.44
C GLY A 36 2.97 4.12 0.43
N ASP A 37 3.02 3.60 -0.79
CA ASP A 37 3.93 4.06 -1.85
C ASP A 37 5.36 4.19 -1.31
N LEU A 38 5.84 3.09 -0.73
CA LEU A 38 7.19 3.00 -0.18
C LEU A 38 8.24 3.01 -1.30
N VAL A 39 7.86 2.47 -2.45
CA VAL A 39 8.72 2.23 -3.60
C VAL A 39 8.31 3.08 -4.79
N ASN A 40 9.14 3.02 -5.83
CA ASN A 40 8.98 3.67 -7.13
C ASN A 40 9.27 5.18 -7.10
N ARG A 41 9.54 5.78 -8.27
CA ARG A 41 9.95 7.18 -8.51
C ARG A 41 11.34 7.55 -7.99
N GLY A 42 11.61 7.41 -6.70
CA GLY A 42 12.90 7.73 -6.10
C GLY A 42 13.94 6.63 -6.31
N PRO A 43 15.23 6.97 -6.16
CA PRO A 43 16.34 6.10 -6.57
C PRO A 43 16.49 4.84 -5.71
N ASP A 44 16.12 4.89 -4.43
CA ASP A 44 16.52 3.89 -3.43
C ASP A 44 15.34 3.02 -2.96
N SER A 45 14.49 2.59 -3.91
CA SER A 45 13.31 1.77 -3.62
C SER A 45 13.65 0.47 -2.86
N LEU A 46 14.74 -0.20 -3.24
CA LEU A 46 15.16 -1.45 -2.59
C LEU A 46 15.53 -1.22 -1.12
N ASP A 47 16.37 -0.24 -0.84
CA ASP A 47 16.85 0.01 0.51
C ASP A 47 15.76 0.64 1.38
N THR A 48 14.86 1.42 0.80
CA THR A 48 13.63 1.88 1.47
C THR A 48 12.77 0.70 1.92
N LEU A 49 12.50 -0.26 1.03
CA LEU A 49 11.67 -1.42 1.35
C LEU A 49 12.31 -2.29 2.44
N ARG A 50 13.62 -2.55 2.34
CA ARG A 50 14.38 -3.27 3.37
C ARG A 50 14.36 -2.56 4.72
N PHE A 51 14.54 -1.24 4.70
CA PHE A 51 14.54 -0.43 5.91
C PHE A 51 13.18 -0.51 6.62
N VAL A 52 12.09 -0.23 5.91
CA VAL A 52 10.74 -0.27 6.50
C VAL A 52 10.39 -1.67 7.01
N LYS A 53 10.71 -2.72 6.25
CA LYS A 53 10.57 -4.11 6.71
C LYS A 53 11.39 -4.38 7.98
N GLY A 54 12.61 -3.86 8.05
CA GLY A 54 13.55 -4.04 9.17
C GLY A 54 13.10 -3.38 10.47
N LEU A 55 12.24 -2.37 10.42
CA LEU A 55 11.65 -1.74 11.62
C LEU A 55 10.72 -2.66 12.40
N GLY A 56 10.22 -3.74 11.79
CA GLY A 56 9.43 -4.76 12.46
C GLY A 56 8.20 -4.18 13.15
N LYS A 57 8.11 -4.34 14.47
CA LYS A 57 6.94 -3.90 15.26
C LYS A 57 6.86 -2.39 15.48
N SER A 58 7.94 -1.67 15.17
CA SER A 58 8.02 -0.21 15.33
C SER A 58 7.52 0.54 14.10
N ALA A 59 7.00 -0.16 13.09
CA ALA A 59 6.41 0.43 11.91
C ALA A 59 5.16 -0.33 11.45
N PHE A 60 4.19 0.43 10.97
CA PHE A 60 3.05 -0.06 10.20
C PHE A 60 3.05 0.65 8.84
N THR A 61 2.63 -0.06 7.79
CA THR A 61 2.40 0.54 6.49
C THR A 61 1.06 0.05 5.95
N VAL A 62 0.39 0.90 5.17
CA VAL A 62 -0.65 0.46 4.25
C VAL A 62 -0.07 0.28 2.85
N LEU A 63 -0.77 -0.45 1.99
CA LEU A 63 -0.41 -0.60 0.57
C LEU A 63 -0.91 0.60 -0.24
N GLY A 64 0.00 1.20 -1.01
CA GLY A 64 -0.32 2.20 -2.02
C GLY A 64 -0.38 1.64 -3.46
N ASN A 65 -0.67 2.51 -4.43
CA ASN A 65 -0.77 2.07 -5.82
C ASN A 65 0.56 1.64 -6.44
N HIS A 66 1.68 2.28 -6.07
CA HIS A 66 3.01 1.94 -6.56
C HIS A 66 3.52 0.65 -5.92
N ASP A 67 3.14 0.36 -4.68
CA ASP A 67 3.43 -0.93 -4.02
C ASP A 67 2.74 -2.10 -4.74
N LEU A 68 1.44 -1.94 -5.05
CA LEU A 68 0.70 -2.92 -5.84
C LEU A 68 1.25 -3.04 -7.26
N HIS A 69 1.68 -1.93 -7.87
CA HIS A 69 2.31 -1.95 -9.19
C HIS A 69 3.60 -2.77 -9.19
N LEU A 70 4.46 -2.63 -8.17
CA LEU A 70 5.65 -3.47 -8.00
C LEU A 70 5.29 -4.97 -7.97
N LEU A 71 4.27 -5.35 -7.19
CA LEU A 71 3.81 -6.75 -7.16
C LEU A 71 3.36 -7.25 -8.53
N ALA A 72 2.61 -6.43 -9.28
CA ALA A 72 2.15 -6.78 -10.62
C ALA A 72 3.29 -6.91 -11.65
N VAL A 73 4.26 -5.99 -11.62
CA VAL A 73 5.45 -6.06 -12.47
C VAL A 73 6.27 -7.31 -12.13
N ALA A 74 6.48 -7.58 -10.84
CA ALA A 74 7.19 -8.78 -10.40
C ALA A 74 6.49 -10.08 -10.81
N GLY A 75 5.16 -10.10 -10.83
CA GLY A 75 4.35 -11.23 -11.29
C GLY A 75 4.24 -11.35 -12.82
N GLY A 76 4.76 -10.38 -13.59
CA GLY A 76 4.65 -10.36 -15.06
C GLY A 76 3.29 -9.93 -15.59
N TYR A 77 2.45 -9.31 -14.74
CA TYR A 77 1.10 -8.84 -15.08
C TYR A 77 1.05 -7.35 -15.40
N ALA A 78 2.18 -6.65 -15.29
CA ALA A 78 2.38 -5.28 -15.74
C ALA A 78 3.78 -5.11 -16.31
N THR A 79 3.92 -4.19 -17.26
CA THR A 79 5.22 -3.79 -17.77
C THR A 79 5.73 -2.62 -16.95
N ALA A 80 6.99 -2.69 -16.50
CA ALA A 80 7.66 -1.55 -15.88
C ALA A 80 7.72 -0.37 -16.86
N HIS A 81 7.40 0.82 -16.37
CA HIS A 81 7.53 2.07 -17.10
C HIS A 81 8.99 2.56 -17.08
N SER A 82 9.35 3.43 -18.02
CA SER A 82 10.71 4.00 -18.11
C SER A 82 11.10 4.85 -16.89
N GLU A 83 10.11 5.37 -16.17
CA GLU A 83 10.29 6.17 -14.97
C GLU A 83 10.32 5.32 -13.69
N ASP A 84 10.12 4.00 -13.80
CA ASP A 84 10.08 3.13 -12.64
C ASP A 84 11.47 2.81 -12.11
N THR A 85 11.64 2.91 -10.80
CA THR A 85 12.91 2.61 -10.10
C THR A 85 12.90 1.24 -9.40
N LEU A 86 12.18 0.29 -9.99
CA LEU A 86 11.90 -1.03 -9.38
C LEU A 86 12.96 -2.10 -9.68
N SER A 87 13.83 -1.86 -10.66
CA SER A 87 14.84 -2.83 -11.12
C SER A 87 15.70 -3.38 -9.98
N GLY A 88 16.06 -2.54 -9.02
CA GLY A 88 16.86 -2.95 -7.86
C GLY A 88 16.18 -4.07 -7.07
N ILE A 89 14.88 -3.92 -6.80
CA ILE A 89 14.08 -4.94 -6.09
C ILE A 89 13.92 -6.19 -6.94
N LEU A 90 13.61 -6.04 -8.22
CA LEU A 90 13.34 -7.17 -9.12
C LEU A 90 14.58 -8.06 -9.38
N GLN A 91 15.78 -7.55 -9.15
CA GLN A 91 17.04 -8.28 -9.33
C GLN A 91 17.69 -8.68 -8.00
N ALA A 92 17.12 -8.26 -6.86
CA ALA A 92 17.70 -8.50 -5.55
C ALA A 92 17.65 -9.99 -5.18
N PRO A 93 18.66 -10.52 -4.48
CA PRO A 93 18.68 -11.93 -4.03
C PRO A 93 17.58 -12.24 -3.01
N ASP A 94 17.15 -11.24 -2.23
CA ASP A 94 16.06 -11.28 -1.24
C ASP A 94 14.72 -10.81 -1.81
N ARG A 95 14.61 -10.67 -3.14
CA ARG A 95 13.39 -10.20 -3.83
C ARG A 95 12.12 -10.90 -3.32
N ASP A 96 12.12 -12.23 -3.34
CA ASP A 96 10.91 -12.98 -3.03
C ASP A 96 10.47 -12.75 -1.58
N GLU A 97 11.42 -12.66 -0.64
CA GLU A 97 11.15 -12.31 0.76
C GLU A 97 10.53 -10.91 0.90
N LEU A 98 11.05 -9.93 0.15
CA LEU A 98 10.55 -8.56 0.18
C LEU A 98 9.14 -8.44 -0.43
N LEU A 99 8.89 -9.12 -1.55
CA LEU A 99 7.59 -9.11 -2.21
C LEU A 99 6.54 -9.88 -1.39
N ASP A 100 6.93 -11.01 -0.79
CA ASP A 100 6.07 -11.75 0.13
C ASP A 100 5.75 -10.92 1.37
N TRP A 101 6.71 -10.20 1.93
CA TRP A 101 6.43 -9.27 3.02
C TRP A 101 5.46 -8.15 2.59
N LEU A 102 5.69 -7.56 1.42
CA LEU A 102 4.90 -6.43 0.93
C LEU A 102 3.44 -6.82 0.69
N ARG A 103 3.16 -7.95 0.02
CA ARG A 103 1.78 -8.38 -0.25
C ARG A 103 0.97 -8.72 1.00
N MET A 104 1.62 -8.91 2.14
CA MET A 104 0.96 -9.21 3.41
C MET A 104 0.50 -7.95 4.16
N GLN A 105 0.96 -6.77 3.75
CA GLN A 105 0.61 -5.50 4.37
C GLN A 105 -0.88 -5.15 4.14
N PRO A 106 -1.53 -4.47 5.10
CA PRO A 106 -2.94 -4.12 4.97
C PRO A 106 -3.18 -2.99 3.96
N LEU A 107 -4.42 -2.82 3.52
CA LEU A 107 -4.86 -1.62 2.77
C LEU A 107 -5.36 -0.52 3.71
N ILE A 108 -5.80 -0.89 4.91
CA ILE A 108 -6.26 0.03 5.96
C ILE A 108 -5.61 -0.37 7.28
N HIS A 109 -5.01 0.60 7.97
CA HIS A 109 -4.57 0.44 9.35
C HIS A 109 -5.48 1.28 10.25
N HIS A 110 -6.14 0.65 11.23
CA HIS A 110 -6.97 1.34 12.20
C HIS A 110 -6.48 1.01 13.62
N ASP A 111 -6.22 2.03 14.42
CA ASP A 111 -5.90 1.91 15.83
C ASP A 111 -7.10 2.33 16.69
N PRO A 112 -7.81 1.39 17.33
CA PRO A 112 -8.93 1.71 18.19
C PRO A 112 -8.56 2.53 19.43
N ALA A 113 -7.30 2.48 19.89
CA ALA A 113 -6.88 3.19 21.10
C ALA A 113 -6.79 4.71 20.86
N SER A 114 -6.23 5.11 19.72
CA SER A 114 -6.19 6.53 19.31
C SER A 114 -7.41 6.97 18.51
N GLY A 115 -8.15 6.04 17.90
CA GLY A 115 -9.26 6.33 16.99
C GLY A 115 -8.80 6.75 15.59
N TYR A 116 -7.50 6.70 15.29
CA TYR A 116 -6.97 7.06 13.98
C TYR A 116 -7.04 5.90 12.99
N THR A 117 -7.21 6.25 11.72
CA THR A 117 -7.19 5.33 10.58
C THR A 117 -6.27 5.88 9.52
N MET A 118 -5.41 5.02 8.98
CA MET A 118 -4.57 5.30 7.83
C MET A 118 -5.01 4.47 6.64
N ILE A 119 -5.02 5.13 5.49
CA ILE A 119 -5.40 4.67 4.17
C ILE A 119 -4.55 5.45 3.18
N HIS A 120 -4.12 4.83 2.08
CA HIS A 120 -3.24 5.49 1.12
C HIS A 120 -3.94 6.64 0.37
N ALA A 121 -5.11 6.37 -0.22
CA ALA A 121 -5.87 7.39 -0.95
C ALA A 121 -7.03 7.94 -0.12
N GLY A 122 -8.22 7.34 -0.24
CA GLY A 122 -9.40 7.86 0.44
C GLY A 122 -10.56 6.88 0.47
N LEU A 123 -11.56 7.21 1.28
CA LEU A 123 -12.80 6.45 1.36
C LEU A 123 -13.82 7.02 0.38
N PRO A 124 -14.53 6.17 -0.37
CA PRO A 124 -15.65 6.63 -1.17
C PRO A 124 -16.76 7.12 -0.23
N PRO A 125 -17.47 8.23 -0.54
CA PRO A 125 -18.47 8.83 0.35
C PRO A 125 -19.60 7.88 0.77
N GLN A 126 -19.85 6.83 -0.02
CA GLN A 126 -20.88 5.82 0.23
C GLN A 126 -20.50 4.85 1.35
N TRP A 127 -19.25 4.83 1.83
CA TRP A 127 -18.78 3.89 2.85
C TRP A 127 -18.54 4.56 4.20
N ASP A 128 -19.05 3.92 5.25
CA ASP A 128 -18.55 4.17 6.60
C ASP A 128 -17.23 3.39 6.83
N LEU A 129 -16.53 3.72 7.93
CA LEU A 129 -15.26 3.07 8.28
C LEU A 129 -15.41 1.54 8.44
N ARG A 130 -16.53 1.08 8.99
CA ARG A 130 -16.78 -0.35 9.18
C ARG A 130 -16.89 -1.08 7.84
N THR A 131 -17.59 -0.48 6.89
CA THR A 131 -17.71 -0.98 5.52
C THR A 131 -16.34 -1.00 4.87
N ALA A 132 -15.58 0.08 4.94
CA ALA A 132 -14.23 0.16 4.39
C ALA A 132 -13.31 -0.95 4.92
N ILE A 133 -13.26 -1.17 6.25
CA ILE A 133 -12.47 -2.25 6.87
C ILE A 133 -12.96 -3.63 6.42
N THR A 134 -14.28 -3.80 6.27
CA THR A 134 -14.84 -5.09 5.81
C THR A 134 -14.46 -5.35 4.36
N ARG A 135 -14.53 -4.33 3.50
CA ARG A 135 -14.23 -4.45 2.07
C ARG A 135 -12.74 -4.57 1.80
N CYS A 136 -11.88 -3.85 2.52
CA CYS A 136 -10.43 -3.96 2.34
C CYS A 136 -9.94 -5.40 2.59
N ARG A 137 -10.54 -6.11 3.56
CA ARG A 137 -10.22 -7.52 3.85
C ARG A 137 -10.43 -8.44 2.66
N GLU A 138 -11.40 -8.15 1.78
CA GLU A 138 -11.61 -8.97 0.58
C GLU A 138 -10.39 -8.93 -0.36
N VAL A 139 -9.77 -7.75 -0.51
CA VAL A 139 -8.57 -7.57 -1.33
C VAL A 139 -7.33 -8.09 -0.59
N GLU A 140 -7.23 -7.87 0.71
CA GLU A 140 -6.12 -8.40 1.52
C GLU A 140 -6.12 -9.93 1.54
N ASP A 141 -7.28 -10.57 1.67
CA ASP A 141 -7.38 -12.04 1.71
C ASP A 141 -6.89 -12.66 0.41
N ILE A 142 -7.22 -12.08 -0.76
CA ILE A 142 -6.71 -12.58 -2.03
C ILE A 142 -5.22 -12.31 -2.20
N LEU A 143 -4.71 -11.14 -1.78
CA LEU A 143 -3.28 -10.81 -1.80
C LEU A 143 -2.44 -11.76 -0.92
N ARG A 144 -3.00 -12.20 0.21
CA ARG A 144 -2.37 -13.14 1.14
C ARG A 144 -2.48 -14.60 0.68
N SER A 145 -3.44 -14.92 -0.19
CA SER A 145 -3.69 -16.28 -0.69
C SER A 145 -2.71 -16.73 -1.79
N SER A 146 -2.82 -17.99 -2.20
CA SER A 146 -2.14 -18.52 -3.38
C SER A 146 -2.68 -17.97 -4.72
N HIS A 147 -3.83 -17.30 -4.71
CA HIS A 147 -4.49 -16.73 -5.91
C HIS A 147 -4.13 -15.26 -6.14
N TYR A 148 -3.17 -14.70 -5.41
CA TYR A 148 -2.82 -13.28 -5.53
C TYR A 148 -2.38 -12.89 -6.95
N THR A 149 -1.74 -13.80 -7.69
CA THR A 149 -1.33 -13.58 -9.08
C THR A 149 -2.53 -13.39 -10.02
N ASP A 150 -3.62 -14.13 -9.81
CA ASP A 150 -4.86 -13.97 -10.57
C ASP A 150 -5.48 -12.58 -10.30
N TYR A 151 -5.41 -12.11 -9.05
CA TYR A 151 -5.82 -10.76 -8.69
C TYR A 151 -4.94 -9.69 -9.36
N LEU A 152 -3.62 -9.83 -9.32
CA LEU A 152 -2.69 -8.87 -9.96
C LEU A 152 -2.93 -8.74 -11.47
N ALA A 153 -3.33 -9.84 -12.13
CA ALA A 153 -3.72 -9.83 -13.54
C ALA A 153 -5.01 -9.03 -13.83
N ASN A 154 -5.89 -8.86 -12.84
CA ASN A 154 -7.23 -8.31 -13.01
C ASN A 154 -7.48 -6.98 -12.27
N MET A 155 -6.53 -6.53 -11.43
CA MET A 155 -6.67 -5.31 -10.60
C MET A 155 -6.57 -3.99 -11.39
N TYR A 156 -6.10 -4.02 -12.64
CA TYR A 156 -6.06 -2.84 -13.49
C TYR A 156 -7.41 -2.56 -14.13
N GLY A 157 -7.68 -1.28 -14.35
CA GLY A 157 -8.91 -0.79 -14.97
C GLY A 157 -9.55 0.31 -14.12
N LYS A 158 -10.30 1.18 -14.79
CA LYS A 158 -10.98 2.32 -14.16
C LYS A 158 -12.44 2.04 -13.76
N TYR A 159 -13.02 0.95 -14.25
CA TYR A 159 -14.41 0.59 -13.99
C TYR A 159 -14.50 -0.66 -13.10
N PRO A 160 -15.53 -0.77 -12.25
CA PRO A 160 -16.61 0.20 -12.06
C PRO A 160 -16.12 1.45 -11.32
N ASP A 161 -16.81 2.57 -11.52
CA ASP A 161 -16.52 3.89 -10.94
C ASP A 161 -17.52 4.29 -9.83
N GLN A 162 -18.57 3.50 -9.62
CA GLN A 162 -19.51 3.65 -8.51
C GLN A 162 -19.66 2.33 -7.73
N TRP A 163 -19.85 2.43 -6.41
CA TRP A 163 -20.15 1.27 -5.58
C TRP A 163 -21.56 0.74 -5.84
N ASP A 164 -21.68 -0.57 -6.06
CA ASP A 164 -22.93 -1.32 -5.97
C ASP A 164 -22.66 -2.57 -5.12
N ASP A 165 -23.50 -2.84 -4.13
CA ASP A 165 -23.37 -4.04 -3.29
C ASP A 165 -23.47 -5.35 -4.08
N LYS A 166 -24.04 -5.30 -5.29
CA LYS A 166 -24.12 -6.42 -6.25
C LYS A 166 -22.84 -6.63 -7.05
N LEU A 167 -21.82 -5.78 -6.91
CA LEU A 167 -20.52 -6.03 -7.53
C LEU A 167 -19.96 -7.36 -7.00
N GLU A 168 -19.48 -8.19 -7.92
CA GLU A 168 -18.89 -9.50 -7.64
C GLU A 168 -17.55 -9.65 -8.36
N GLY A 169 -16.76 -10.64 -7.93
CA GLY A 169 -15.51 -11.02 -8.58
C GLY A 169 -14.52 -9.87 -8.74
N TRP A 170 -13.91 -9.76 -9.93
CA TRP A 170 -12.84 -8.81 -10.21
C TRP A 170 -13.29 -7.36 -10.20
N ASP A 171 -14.51 -7.07 -10.64
CA ASP A 171 -15.03 -5.70 -10.66
C ASP A 171 -15.19 -5.15 -9.24
N ARG A 172 -15.65 -6.01 -8.32
CA ARG A 172 -15.73 -5.69 -6.89
C ARG A 172 -14.35 -5.39 -6.31
N LEU A 173 -13.40 -6.29 -6.50
CA LEU A 173 -12.04 -6.13 -5.96
C LEU A 173 -11.35 -4.91 -6.57
N ARG A 174 -11.53 -4.67 -7.88
CA ARG A 174 -10.96 -3.52 -8.59
C ARG A 174 -11.51 -2.20 -8.06
N TYR A 175 -12.82 -2.11 -7.80
CA TYR A 175 -13.41 -0.92 -7.17
C TYR A 175 -12.76 -0.64 -5.82
N ILE A 176 -12.71 -1.66 -4.95
CA ILE A 176 -12.11 -1.54 -3.61
C ILE A 176 -10.67 -1.05 -3.72
N THR A 177 -9.86 -1.66 -4.59
CA THR A 177 -8.46 -1.27 -4.80
C THR A 177 -8.34 0.17 -5.31
N ASN A 178 -9.14 0.56 -6.30
CA ASN A 178 -9.11 1.92 -6.85
C ASN A 178 -9.48 2.96 -5.79
N CYS A 179 -10.50 2.72 -4.97
CA CYS A 179 -10.85 3.62 -3.89
C CYS A 179 -9.70 3.77 -2.88
N LEU A 180 -9.19 2.64 -2.38
CA LEU A 180 -8.22 2.65 -1.28
C LEU A 180 -6.83 3.13 -1.71
N THR A 181 -6.48 3.00 -2.99
CA THR A 181 -5.12 3.28 -3.48
C THR A 181 -5.03 4.36 -4.56
N ARG A 182 -6.13 4.84 -5.15
CA ARG A 182 -6.08 5.76 -6.31
C ARG A 182 -7.13 6.88 -6.29
N LEU A 183 -8.02 6.91 -5.29
CA LEU A 183 -9.07 7.92 -5.22
C LEU A 183 -8.49 9.34 -5.09
N ARG A 184 -9.04 10.28 -5.86
CA ARG A 184 -8.64 11.70 -5.84
C ARG A 184 -9.81 12.65 -5.84
N TYR A 185 -10.79 12.37 -6.69
CA TYR A 185 -11.98 13.19 -6.88
C TYR A 185 -13.23 12.30 -6.87
N CYS A 186 -14.30 12.84 -6.33
CA CYS A 186 -15.65 12.29 -6.36
C CYS A 186 -16.58 13.29 -7.06
N ASP A 187 -17.59 12.80 -7.75
CA ASP A 187 -18.67 13.66 -8.25
C ASP A 187 -19.80 13.77 -7.22
N GLU A 188 -20.93 14.38 -7.59
CA GLU A 188 -22.08 14.55 -6.69
C GLU A 188 -22.74 13.23 -6.24
N ASN A 189 -22.51 12.15 -6.98
CA ASN A 189 -22.98 10.79 -6.68
C ASN A 189 -21.92 9.94 -5.96
N GLY A 190 -20.75 10.54 -5.70
CA GLY A 190 -19.59 9.97 -5.02
C GLY A 190 -18.64 9.30 -6.00
#